data_AF-A0A7C2NV02-F1
#
_entry.id   AF-A0A7C2NV02-F1
#
_cell.length_a   1.000
_cell.length_b   1.000
_cell.length_c   1.000
_cell.angle_alpha   90.00
_cell.angle_beta   90.00
_cell.angle_gamma   90.00
#
_symmetry.space_group_name_H-M   'P 1'
#
loop_
_entity.id
_entity.type
_entity.pdbx_description
1 polymer ?
#
loop_
_entity_poly.entity_id
_entity_poly.type
_entity_poly.pdbx_seq_one_letter_code
_entity_poly.pdbx_strand_id
1 'polypeptide(L)'
;MTSSPSTNDPLPPLGRSVLAVGLGTLLVASATTTVLSAEALATNFVSPASWRRLAALLGATQIDNHGEAISVSFAVVLTLVATWAVLTLGLGSAVIARRSGQPWRIALRQWSAGGWLWWCAAGLWEWAWVAATLVAGETVGAALVVALPFWMSICLAGWLTTLCTLGSPGIAISGRLPQRTAVILTAFIACYIAVFVTLNWRLWFNLYLPHGDSAMYEEHLWNLLHGKGFRSYLDQGLFLGEHLQVVHILLVPLHILFPS
;
A
#
# COMPACT_ATOMS: atom_id res chain seq x y z
N MET A 1 18.39 40.10 -8.61
CA MET A 1 18.64 40.07 -7.15
C MET A 1 17.99 38.84 -6.59
N THR A 2 18.75 37.74 -6.53
CA THR A 2 18.32 36.46 -5.96
C THR A 2 18.45 36.55 -4.44
N SER A 3 17.33 36.68 -3.74
CA SER A 3 17.30 36.50 -2.30
C SER A 3 17.80 35.09 -1.98
N SER A 4 18.98 35.01 -1.38
CA SER A 4 19.46 33.78 -0.75
C SER A 4 18.37 33.30 0.21
N PRO A 5 17.88 32.05 0.11
CA PRO A 5 16.92 31.52 1.06
C PRO A 5 17.51 31.68 2.47
N SER A 6 16.78 32.34 3.35
CA SER A 6 17.21 32.60 4.72
C SER A 6 17.55 31.27 5.41
N THR A 7 18.82 31.10 5.71
CA THR A 7 19.49 29.95 6.35
C THR A 7 19.07 29.70 7.81
N ASN A 8 17.87 30.15 8.22
CA ASN A 8 17.51 30.27 9.63
C ASN A 8 16.64 29.14 10.18
N ASP A 9 16.30 28.12 9.40
CA ASP A 9 15.71 26.92 10.01
C ASP A 9 16.77 26.22 10.87
N PRO A 10 16.53 26.07 12.19
CA PRO A 10 17.51 25.47 13.07
C PRO A 10 17.77 24.03 12.64
N LEU A 11 19.04 23.72 12.38
CA LEU A 11 19.46 22.37 12.05
C LEU A 11 18.97 21.39 13.13
N PRO A 12 18.41 20.23 12.77
CA PRO A 12 18.01 19.25 13.75
C PRO A 12 19.23 18.86 14.60
N PRO A 13 19.05 18.75 15.94
CA PRO A 13 20.15 18.40 16.83
C PRO A 13 20.68 17.01 16.49
N LEU A 14 22.00 16.83 16.58
CA LEU A 14 22.66 15.57 16.19
C LEU A 14 22.05 14.35 16.90
N GLY A 15 21.71 14.50 18.18
CA GLY A 15 21.07 13.44 18.97
C GLY A 15 19.73 12.99 18.37
N ARG A 16 18.92 13.90 17.84
CA ARG A 16 17.66 13.57 17.16
C ARG A 16 17.89 12.79 15.88
N SER A 17 18.89 13.18 15.07
CA SER A 17 19.25 12.47 13.85
C SER A 17 19.72 11.04 14.13
N VAL A 18 20.60 10.86 15.12
CA VAL A 18 21.11 9.53 15.51
C VAL A 18 19.99 8.66 16.07
N LEU A 19 19.14 9.22 16.94
CA LEU A 19 18.01 8.51 17.52
C LEU A 19 17.00 8.08 16.45
N ALA A 20 16.65 8.98 15.52
CA ALA A 20 15.73 8.66 14.43
C ALA A 20 16.26 7.52 13.56
N VAL A 21 17.55 7.57 13.20
CA VAL A 21 18.18 6.52 12.39
C VAL A 21 18.22 5.19 13.14
N GLY A 22 18.70 5.19 14.38
CA GLY A 22 18.80 3.98 15.20
C GLY A 22 17.44 3.34 15.45
N LEU A 23 16.47 4.13 15.93
CA LEU A 23 15.12 3.66 16.23
C LEU A 23 14.39 3.18 14.97
N GLY A 24 14.40 3.97 13.89
CA GLY A 24 13.74 3.60 12.64
C GLY A 24 14.33 2.32 12.03
N THR A 25 15.65 2.14 12.11
CA THR A 25 16.33 0.93 11.61
C THR A 25 15.95 -0.30 12.44
N LEU A 26 15.93 -0.17 13.77
CA LEU A 26 15.52 -1.26 14.67
C LEU A 26 14.05 -1.65 14.47
N LEU A 27 13.16 -0.68 14.34
CA LEU A 27 11.73 -0.90 14.12
C LEU A 27 11.46 -1.56 12.76
N VAL A 28 12.12 -1.11 11.69
CA VAL A 28 11.98 -1.78 10.38
C VAL A 28 12.57 -3.19 10.41
N ALA A 29 13.68 -3.41 11.10
CA ALA A 29 14.25 -4.75 11.26
C ALA A 29 13.30 -5.68 12.02
N SER A 30 12.64 -5.19 13.08
CA SER A 30 11.62 -5.93 13.83
C SER A 30 10.44 -6.28 12.93
N ALA A 31 9.82 -5.29 12.30
CA ALA A 31 8.68 -5.48 11.41
C ALA A 31 9.01 -6.43 10.25
N THR A 32 10.20 -6.30 9.65
CA THR A 32 10.66 -7.19 8.57
C THR A 32 10.85 -8.62 9.08
N THR A 33 11.40 -8.80 10.28
CA THR A 33 11.53 -10.13 10.90
C THR A 33 10.16 -10.75 11.12
N THR A 34 9.20 -10.00 11.66
CA THR A 34 7.82 -10.43 11.87
C THR A 34 7.16 -10.83 10.55
N VAL A 35 7.28 -10.00 9.49
CA VAL A 35 6.73 -10.30 8.16
C VAL A 35 7.36 -11.55 7.55
N LEU A 36 8.68 -11.72 7.66
CA LEU A 36 9.38 -12.89 7.11
C LEU A 36 9.15 -14.16 7.92
N SER A 37 8.80 -14.04 9.19
CA SER A 37 8.55 -15.18 10.07
C SER A 37 7.19 -15.84 9.83
N ALA A 38 6.24 -15.15 9.17
CA ALA A 38 4.90 -15.68 8.91
C ALA A 38 4.57 -15.70 7.40
N GLU A 39 4.18 -16.86 6.87
CA GLU A 39 3.83 -17.03 5.44
C GLU A 39 2.70 -16.07 5.03
N ALA A 40 1.66 -15.95 5.86
CA ALA A 40 0.50 -15.10 5.60
C ALA A 40 0.86 -13.61 5.47
N LEU A 41 1.94 -13.15 6.13
CA LEU A 41 2.42 -11.78 6.01
C LEU A 41 3.31 -11.63 4.77
N ALA A 42 4.30 -12.50 4.59
CA ALA A 42 5.26 -12.43 3.50
C ALA A 42 4.61 -12.59 2.11
N THR A 43 3.55 -13.40 2.02
CA THR A 43 2.86 -13.68 0.75
C THR A 43 2.10 -12.49 0.17
N ASN A 44 1.95 -11.40 0.95
CA ASN A 44 1.48 -10.11 0.42
C ASN A 44 2.49 -9.46 -0.53
N PHE A 45 3.77 -9.85 -0.49
CA PHE A 45 4.85 -9.21 -1.25
C PHE A 45 5.54 -10.15 -2.24
N VAL A 46 5.64 -11.44 -1.89
CA VAL A 46 6.37 -12.44 -2.69
C VAL A 46 5.56 -13.71 -2.79
N SER A 47 5.79 -14.53 -3.82
CA SER A 47 5.13 -15.84 -3.89
C SER A 47 5.58 -16.76 -2.74
N PRO A 48 4.75 -17.74 -2.33
CA PRO A 48 5.10 -18.73 -1.31
C PRO A 48 6.46 -19.42 -1.56
N ALA A 49 6.72 -19.77 -2.82
CA ALA A 49 7.99 -20.40 -3.22
C ALA A 49 9.20 -19.46 -3.03
N SER A 50 9.05 -18.18 -3.34
CA SER A 50 10.10 -17.17 -3.14
C SER A 50 10.32 -16.88 -1.66
N TRP A 51 9.26 -16.82 -0.86
CA TRP A 51 9.36 -16.66 0.59
C TRP A 51 10.15 -17.81 1.23
N ARG A 52 9.82 -19.08 0.91
CA ARG A 52 10.57 -20.24 1.46
C ARG A 52 12.05 -20.20 1.12
N ARG A 53 12.41 -19.77 -0.10
CA ARG A 53 13.82 -19.59 -0.49
C ARG A 53 14.49 -18.47 0.31
N LEU A 54 13.82 -17.34 0.50
CA LEU A 54 14.33 -16.23 1.31
C LEU A 54 14.50 -16.63 2.77
N ALA A 55 13.51 -17.31 3.36
CA ALA A 55 13.58 -17.80 4.73
C ALA A 55 14.77 -18.76 4.91
N ALA A 56 14.96 -19.71 3.98
CA ALA A 56 16.10 -20.62 3.99
C ALA A 56 17.45 -19.89 3.92
N LEU A 57 17.58 -18.87 3.06
CA LEU A 57 18.79 -18.04 2.97
C LEU A 57 19.08 -17.24 4.25
N LEU A 58 18.03 -16.86 4.97
CA LEU A 58 18.12 -16.09 6.23
C LEU A 58 18.31 -16.98 7.47
N GLY A 59 18.54 -18.29 7.28
CA GLY A 59 18.86 -19.21 8.36
C GLY A 59 17.64 -19.73 9.13
N ALA A 60 16.49 -19.84 8.47
CA ALA A 60 15.31 -20.51 8.99
C ALA A 60 15.63 -21.91 9.55
N THR A 61 15.53 -22.08 10.87
CA THR A 61 15.94 -23.34 11.53
C THR A 61 14.84 -24.39 11.65
N GLN A 62 13.55 -24.02 11.56
CA GLN A 62 12.43 -24.96 11.55
C GLN A 62 11.28 -24.41 10.69
N ILE A 63 10.79 -25.24 9.78
CA ILE A 63 9.49 -25.04 9.12
C ILE A 63 8.53 -25.89 9.95
N ASP A 64 7.65 -25.25 10.71
CA ASP A 64 6.61 -26.00 11.41
C ASP A 64 5.76 -26.76 10.37
N ASN A 65 5.37 -28.00 10.67
CA ASN A 65 4.70 -28.89 9.69
C ASN A 65 3.32 -28.36 9.24
N HIS A 66 2.84 -27.28 9.86
CA HIS A 66 1.62 -26.56 9.52
C HIS A 66 1.85 -25.31 8.65
N GLY A 67 3.09 -24.96 8.29
CA GLY A 67 3.41 -23.85 7.38
C GLY A 67 3.25 -22.44 7.96
N GLU A 68 2.90 -22.29 9.24
CA GLU A 68 2.49 -20.99 9.78
C GLU A 68 3.63 -20.09 10.24
N ALA A 69 4.73 -20.65 10.78
CA ALA A 69 5.81 -19.86 11.33
C ALA A 69 7.20 -20.47 11.11
N ILE A 70 8.14 -19.60 10.75
CA ILE A 70 9.57 -19.91 10.65
C ILE A 70 10.34 -18.93 11.54
N SER A 71 11.27 -19.43 12.35
CA SER A 71 12.18 -18.58 13.12
C SER A 71 13.24 -17.96 12.20
N VAL A 72 13.10 -16.67 11.91
CA VAL A 72 14.09 -15.89 11.15
C VAL A 72 15.03 -15.17 12.12
N SER A 73 16.34 -15.25 11.88
CA SER A 73 17.33 -14.61 12.75
C SER A 73 17.24 -13.07 12.68
N PHE A 74 16.77 -12.46 13.76
CA PHE A 74 16.71 -11.00 13.89
C PHE A 74 18.09 -10.34 13.65
N ALA A 75 19.18 -10.98 14.08
CA ALA A 75 20.53 -10.45 13.87
C ALA A 75 20.90 -10.35 12.38
N VAL A 76 20.50 -11.34 11.57
CA VAL A 76 20.72 -11.32 10.12
C VAL A 76 19.86 -10.25 9.46
N VAL A 77 18.57 -10.17 9.81
CA VAL A 77 17.67 -9.13 9.27
C VAL A 77 18.16 -7.73 9.66
N LEU A 78 18.57 -7.53 10.92
CA LEU A 78 19.10 -6.26 11.40
C LEU A 78 20.37 -5.85 10.66
N THR A 79 21.30 -6.76 10.39
CA THR A 79 22.52 -6.42 9.63
C THR A 79 22.20 -6.03 8.19
N LEU A 80 21.27 -6.72 7.52
CA LEU A 80 20.80 -6.34 6.18
C LEU A 80 20.11 -4.97 6.18
N VAL A 81 19.18 -4.74 7.11
CA VAL A 81 18.45 -3.47 7.21
C VAL A 81 19.38 -2.32 7.60
N ALA A 82 20.34 -2.54 8.50
CA ALA A 82 21.34 -1.55 8.88
C ALA A 82 22.28 -1.21 7.72
N THR A 83 22.70 -2.21 6.94
CA THR A 83 23.52 -1.99 5.73
C THR A 83 22.74 -1.15 4.71
N TRP A 84 21.48 -1.51 4.47
CA TRP A 84 20.59 -0.75 3.59
C TRP A 84 20.36 0.68 4.11
N ALA A 85 20.19 0.84 5.42
CA ALA A 85 20.04 2.14 6.06
C ALA A 85 21.28 3.03 5.84
N VAL A 86 22.49 2.51 6.04
CA VAL A 86 23.73 3.25 5.80
C VAL A 86 23.87 3.65 4.33
N LEU A 87 23.60 2.72 3.41
CA LEU A 87 23.67 2.98 1.97
C LEU A 87 22.68 4.06 1.53
N THR A 88 21.41 3.95 1.93
CA THR A 88 20.37 4.90 1.55
C THR A 88 20.51 6.24 2.28
N LEU A 89 21.09 6.26 3.49
CA LEU A 89 21.44 7.48 4.20
C LEU A 89 22.52 8.23 3.43
N GLY A 90 23.57 7.53 3.01
CA GLY A 90 24.64 8.09 2.17
C GLY A 90 24.09 8.59 0.83
N LEU A 91 23.49 7.72 0.04
CA LEU A 91 22.98 8.07 -1.29
C LEU A 91 21.94 9.20 -1.24
N GLY A 92 21.00 9.15 -0.30
CA GLY A 92 20.00 10.21 -0.15
C GLY A 92 20.62 11.55 0.23
N SER A 93 21.58 11.56 1.15
CA SER A 93 22.33 12.77 1.52
C SER A 93 23.11 13.34 0.34
N ALA A 94 23.66 12.47 -0.53
CA ALA A 94 24.37 12.87 -1.75
C ALA A 94 23.44 13.57 -2.73
N VAL A 95 22.29 12.97 -2.97
CA VAL A 95 21.27 13.50 -3.87
C VAL A 95 20.77 14.85 -3.36
N ILE A 96 20.47 14.94 -2.06
CA ILE A 96 20.03 16.20 -1.44
C ILE A 96 21.12 17.26 -1.57
N ALA A 97 22.35 16.99 -1.14
CA ALA A 97 23.46 17.95 -1.18
C ALA A 97 23.71 18.46 -2.61
N ARG A 98 23.66 17.57 -3.61
CA ARG A 98 23.83 17.95 -5.02
C ARG A 98 22.68 18.79 -5.56
N ARG A 99 21.43 18.46 -5.23
CA ARG A 99 20.26 19.16 -5.78
C ARG A 99 19.96 20.47 -5.07
N SER A 100 20.15 20.54 -3.75
CA SER A 100 19.88 21.74 -2.96
C SER A 100 21.07 22.70 -2.87
N GLY A 101 22.26 22.29 -3.33
CA GLY A 101 23.49 23.08 -3.23
C GLY A 101 24.03 23.22 -1.81
N GLN A 102 23.52 22.44 -0.86
CA GLN A 102 23.92 22.51 0.55
C GLN A 102 25.11 21.60 0.86
N PRO A 103 25.91 21.92 1.91
CA PRO A 103 26.94 21.02 2.41
C PRO A 103 26.38 19.65 2.78
N TRP A 104 27.11 18.58 2.44
CA TRP A 104 26.75 17.19 2.76
C TRP A 104 26.31 16.99 4.21
N ARG A 105 27.02 17.61 5.17
CA ARG A 105 26.74 17.45 6.61
C ARG A 105 25.35 17.97 6.99
N ILE A 106 24.87 19.01 6.32
CA ILE A 106 23.54 19.58 6.54
C ILE A 106 22.48 18.66 5.94
N ALA A 107 22.67 18.26 4.68
CA ALA A 107 21.82 17.30 3.98
C ALA A 107 21.66 16.00 4.78
N LEU A 108 22.77 15.46 5.31
CA LEU A 108 22.78 14.26 6.14
C LEU A 108 21.93 14.40 7.39
N ARG A 109 22.02 15.52 8.11
CA ARG A 109 21.25 15.75 9.34
C ARG A 109 19.76 15.91 9.08
N GLN A 110 19.40 16.64 8.02
CA GLN A 110 18.00 16.82 7.63
C GLN A 110 17.41 15.50 7.13
N TRP A 111 18.15 14.75 6.31
CA TRP A 111 17.71 13.47 5.77
C TRP A 111 17.54 12.40 6.85
N SER A 112 18.51 12.27 7.75
CA SER A 112 18.40 11.36 8.90
C SER A 112 17.22 11.70 9.80
N ALA A 113 17.00 12.98 10.11
CA ALA A 113 15.91 13.36 11.02
C ALA A 113 14.52 13.28 10.38
N GLY A 114 14.38 13.61 9.09
CA GLY A 114 13.10 13.62 8.37
C GLY A 114 12.76 12.28 7.74
N GLY A 115 13.72 11.67 7.04
CA GLY A 115 13.51 10.42 6.29
C GLY A 115 13.21 9.24 7.22
N TRP A 116 13.98 9.06 8.29
CA TRP A 116 13.82 7.89 9.17
C TRP A 116 12.58 7.93 10.05
N LEU A 117 11.88 9.05 10.17
CA LEU A 117 10.56 9.07 10.84
C LEU A 117 9.55 8.17 10.13
N TRP A 118 9.63 8.08 8.80
CA TRP A 118 8.78 7.18 8.01
C TRP A 118 9.11 5.71 8.22
N TRP A 119 10.35 5.39 8.61
CA TRP A 119 10.72 4.02 8.98
C TRP A 119 10.10 3.61 10.31
N CYS A 120 9.93 4.55 11.25
CA CYS A 120 9.22 4.29 12.50
C CYS A 120 7.74 3.91 12.27
N ALA A 121 7.11 4.37 11.19
CA ALA A 121 5.73 4.03 10.87
C ALA A 121 5.54 2.54 10.53
N ALA A 122 6.57 1.87 9.97
CA ALA A 122 6.55 0.43 9.76
C ALA A 122 6.53 -0.32 11.11
N GLY A 123 7.31 0.15 12.09
CA GLY A 123 7.24 -0.37 13.45
C GLY A 123 5.89 -0.11 14.12
N LEU A 124 5.29 1.07 13.90
CA LEU A 124 3.98 1.38 14.44
C LEU A 124 2.90 0.40 13.95
N TRP A 125 2.97 -0.01 12.67
CA TRP A 125 2.10 -1.08 12.15
C TRP A 125 2.30 -2.40 12.91
N GLU A 126 3.54 -2.81 13.14
CA GLU A 126 3.84 -4.05 13.89
C GLU A 126 3.27 -4.00 15.31
N TRP A 127 3.49 -2.89 16.04
CA TRP A 127 2.93 -2.70 17.37
C TRP A 127 1.39 -2.69 17.37
N ALA A 128 0.78 -2.04 16.38
CA ALA A 128 -0.67 -2.05 16.22
C ALA A 128 -1.21 -3.45 15.94
N TRP A 129 -0.52 -4.24 15.11
CA TRP A 129 -0.87 -5.61 14.80
C TRP A 129 -0.74 -6.52 16.04
N VAL A 130 0.39 -6.46 16.76
CA VAL A 130 0.58 -7.20 18.01
C VAL A 130 -0.51 -6.82 19.02
N ALA A 131 -0.77 -5.54 19.24
CA ALA A 131 -1.83 -5.10 20.14
C ALA A 131 -3.23 -5.60 19.72
N ALA A 132 -3.53 -5.57 18.42
CA ALA A 132 -4.79 -6.08 17.89
C ALA A 132 -4.95 -7.59 18.10
N THR A 133 -3.89 -8.37 17.85
CA THR A 133 -3.91 -9.83 18.07
C THR A 133 -4.08 -10.20 19.54
N LEU A 134 -3.56 -9.37 20.47
CA LEU A 134 -3.69 -9.61 21.91
C LEU A 134 -5.04 -9.17 22.50
N VAL A 135 -5.67 -8.11 21.98
CA VAL A 135 -6.82 -7.46 22.63
C VAL A 135 -8.11 -7.50 21.81
N ALA A 136 -8.02 -7.35 20.49
CA ALA A 136 -9.16 -7.03 19.63
C ALA A 136 -9.70 -8.22 18.80
N GLY A 137 -9.15 -9.42 19.00
CA GLY A 137 -9.56 -10.65 18.34
C GLY A 137 -9.06 -10.79 16.89
N GLU A 138 -9.34 -11.94 16.29
CA GLU A 138 -8.82 -12.36 14.99
C GLU A 138 -9.19 -11.40 13.85
N THR A 139 -10.38 -10.78 13.90
CA THR A 139 -10.89 -9.90 12.83
C THR A 139 -10.02 -8.66 12.63
N VAL A 140 -9.61 -7.99 13.72
CA VAL A 140 -8.79 -6.77 13.63
C VAL A 140 -7.35 -7.13 13.25
N GLY A 141 -6.83 -8.24 13.78
CA GLY A 141 -5.55 -8.79 13.35
C GLY A 141 -5.50 -9.07 11.85
N ALA A 142 -6.51 -9.77 11.32
CA ALA A 142 -6.64 -10.06 9.89
C ALA A 142 -6.77 -8.81 9.03
N ALA A 143 -7.53 -7.80 9.48
CA ALA A 143 -7.61 -6.51 8.80
C ALA A 143 -6.24 -5.81 8.70
N LEU A 144 -5.43 -5.87 9.77
CA LEU A 144 -4.09 -5.30 9.77
C LEU A 144 -3.07 -6.08 8.93
N VAL A 145 -3.27 -7.39 8.75
CA VAL A 145 -2.52 -8.20 7.77
C VAL A 145 -2.79 -7.69 6.36
N VAL A 146 -4.06 -7.51 5.98
CA VAL A 146 -4.44 -7.01 4.65
C VAL A 146 -3.99 -5.56 4.43
N ALA A 147 -3.95 -4.75 5.50
CA ALA A 147 -3.49 -3.36 5.44
C ALA A 147 -1.96 -3.21 5.33
N LEU A 148 -1.17 -4.27 5.50
CA LEU A 148 0.29 -4.21 5.53
C LEU A 148 0.90 -3.57 4.25
N PRO A 149 0.52 -3.94 3.02
CA PRO A 149 1.03 -3.28 1.80
C PRO A 149 0.73 -1.78 1.76
N PHE A 150 -0.41 -1.35 2.31
CA PHE A 150 -0.79 0.05 2.39
C PHE A 150 0.13 0.82 3.35
N TRP A 151 0.42 0.26 4.52
CA TRP A 151 1.37 0.86 5.47
C TRP A 151 2.77 1.00 4.88
N MET A 152 3.28 -0.04 4.21
CA MET A 152 4.59 0.00 3.55
C MET A 152 4.61 1.03 2.41
N SER A 153 3.52 1.16 1.67
CA SER A 153 3.37 2.17 0.61
C SER A 153 3.39 3.59 1.17
N ILE A 154 2.72 3.86 2.30
CA ILE A 154 2.78 5.17 2.98
C ILE A 154 4.21 5.47 3.44
N CYS A 155 4.89 4.50 4.06
CA CYS A 155 6.26 4.68 4.53
C CYS A 155 7.19 5.05 3.35
N LEU A 156 7.11 4.31 2.25
CA LEU A 156 7.91 4.57 1.06
C LEU A 156 7.56 5.92 0.43
N ALA A 157 6.28 6.24 0.29
CA ALA A 157 5.82 7.51 -0.29
C ALA A 157 6.28 8.71 0.55
N GLY A 158 6.13 8.64 1.87
CA GLY A 158 6.60 9.68 2.78
C GLY A 158 8.12 9.84 2.78
N TRP A 159 8.85 8.72 2.74
CA TRP A 159 10.31 8.71 2.65
C TRP A 159 10.81 9.35 1.36
N LEU A 160 10.27 8.96 0.21
CA LEU A 160 10.61 9.54 -1.10
C LEU A 160 10.17 11.00 -1.22
N THR A 161 9.01 11.36 -0.67
CA THR A 161 8.56 12.75 -0.64
C THR A 161 9.55 13.60 0.14
N THR A 162 10.01 13.11 1.29
CA THR A 162 11.02 13.81 2.11
C THR A 162 12.34 13.99 1.35
N LEU A 163 12.76 12.99 0.58
CA LEU A 163 13.95 13.09 -0.27
C LEU A 163 13.78 14.19 -1.34
N CYS A 164 12.63 14.23 -2.00
CA CYS A 164 12.32 15.20 -3.05
C CYS A 164 12.18 16.63 -2.51
N THR A 165 11.57 16.80 -1.33
CA THR A 165 11.39 18.12 -0.71
C THR A 165 12.71 18.70 -0.24
N LEU A 166 13.55 17.91 0.44
CA LEU A 166 14.87 18.35 0.88
C LEU A 166 15.83 18.61 -0.28
N GLY A 167 15.68 17.86 -1.38
CA GLY A 167 16.51 18.03 -2.57
C GLY A 167 16.13 19.22 -3.45
N SER A 168 14.94 19.81 -3.32
CA SER A 168 14.50 20.89 -4.22
C SER A 168 15.05 22.25 -3.79
N PRO A 169 15.89 22.92 -4.60
CA PRO A 169 16.37 24.26 -4.27
C PRO A 169 15.22 25.27 -4.40
N GLY A 170 14.87 25.94 -3.30
CA GLY A 170 13.93 27.06 -3.34
C GLY A 170 12.44 26.71 -3.22
N ILE A 171 12.06 25.46 -2.96
CA ILE A 171 10.76 25.20 -2.35
C ILE A 171 10.91 25.57 -0.88
N ALA A 172 10.80 26.87 -0.58
CA ALA A 172 10.41 27.28 0.76
C ALA A 172 9.10 26.53 1.02
N ILE A 173 9.16 25.54 1.90
CA ILE A 173 7.97 24.87 2.40
C ILE A 173 7.29 25.92 3.29
N SER A 174 6.62 26.89 2.67
CA SER A 174 5.43 27.48 3.23
C SER A 174 4.62 26.27 3.67
N GLY A 175 4.52 26.02 4.98
CA GLY A 175 4.01 24.77 5.60
C GLY A 175 2.55 24.42 5.28
N ARG A 176 2.01 24.93 4.17
CA ARG A 176 0.70 24.71 3.64
C ARG A 176 0.86 24.48 2.14
N LEU A 177 0.50 23.29 1.68
CA LEU A 177 0.00 23.14 0.31
C LEU A 177 -0.99 24.27 0.07
N PRO A 178 -0.99 24.95 -1.10
CA PRO A 178 -2.07 25.85 -1.45
C PRO A 178 -3.37 25.11 -1.14
N GLN A 179 -4.23 25.68 -0.29
CA GLN A 179 -5.42 24.99 0.23
C GLN A 179 -6.22 24.31 -0.89
N ARG A 180 -6.26 24.96 -2.06
CA ARG A 180 -6.82 24.44 -3.29
C ARG A 180 -6.19 23.12 -3.78
N THR A 181 -4.87 23.02 -3.81
CA THR A 181 -4.15 21.79 -4.20
C THR A 181 -4.41 20.67 -3.19
N ALA A 182 -4.38 20.97 -1.89
CA ALA A 182 -4.69 19.98 -0.85
C ALA A 182 -6.13 19.47 -0.99
N VAL A 183 -7.10 20.37 -1.17
CA VAL A 183 -8.51 20.03 -1.38
C VAL A 183 -8.70 19.19 -2.64
N ILE A 184 -8.10 19.58 -3.76
CA ILE A 184 -8.20 18.82 -5.03
C ILE A 184 -7.60 17.42 -4.86
N LEU A 185 -6.41 17.31 -4.27
CA LEU A 185 -5.76 16.02 -4.09
C LEU A 185 -6.57 15.11 -3.14
N THR A 186 -7.13 15.69 -2.08
CA THR A 186 -8.02 14.99 -1.15
C THR A 186 -9.30 14.55 -1.83
N ALA A 187 -9.88 15.38 -2.70
CA ALA A 187 -11.07 15.03 -3.49
C ALA A 187 -10.79 13.87 -4.46
N PHE A 188 -9.62 13.86 -5.12
CA PHE A 188 -9.22 12.73 -5.97
C PHE A 188 -9.01 11.45 -5.17
N ILE A 189 -8.37 11.53 -3.99
CA ILE A 189 -8.22 10.37 -3.09
C ILE A 189 -9.59 9.86 -2.64
N ALA A 190 -10.49 10.75 -2.23
CA ALA A 190 -11.85 10.38 -1.82
C ALA A 190 -12.64 9.75 -2.96
N CYS A 191 -12.55 10.30 -4.18
CA CYS A 191 -13.18 9.75 -5.37
C CYS A 191 -12.62 8.35 -5.69
N TYR A 192 -11.30 8.18 -5.66
CA TYR A 192 -10.66 6.89 -5.86
C TYR A 192 -11.15 5.85 -4.83
N ILE A 193 -11.16 6.20 -3.54
CA ILE A 193 -11.65 5.32 -2.48
C ILE A 193 -13.12 4.95 -2.72
N ALA A 194 -13.98 5.93 -3.02
CA ALA A 194 -15.40 5.70 -3.27
C ALA A 194 -15.63 4.75 -4.45
N VAL A 195 -14.93 4.97 -5.57
CA VAL A 195 -15.01 4.10 -6.76
C VAL A 195 -14.52 2.70 -6.42
N PHE A 196 -13.35 2.57 -5.79
CA PHE A 196 -12.75 1.27 -5.51
C PHE A 196 -13.58 0.47 -4.50
N VAL A 197 -14.07 1.11 -3.43
CA VAL A 197 -14.98 0.48 -2.46
C VAL A 197 -16.27 0.04 -3.14
N THR A 198 -16.84 0.89 -4.00
CA THR A 198 -18.07 0.55 -4.74
C THR A 198 -17.83 -0.65 -5.67
N LEU A 199 -16.72 -0.69 -6.39
CA LEU A 199 -16.37 -1.81 -7.28
C LEU A 199 -16.18 -3.11 -6.49
N ASN A 200 -15.46 -3.07 -5.36
CA ASN A 200 -15.28 -4.25 -4.51
C ASN A 200 -16.61 -4.73 -3.91
N TRP A 201 -17.49 -3.80 -3.53
CA TRP A 201 -18.81 -4.15 -3.03
C TRP A 201 -19.69 -4.78 -4.12
N ARG A 202 -19.65 -4.22 -5.34
CA ARG A 202 -20.35 -4.82 -6.50
C ARG A 202 -19.80 -6.18 -6.85
N LEU A 203 -18.47 -6.38 -6.78
CA LEU A 203 -17.85 -7.68 -7.00
C LEU A 203 -18.28 -8.69 -5.93
N TRP A 204 -18.25 -8.29 -4.66
CA TRP A 204 -18.77 -9.09 -3.56
C TRP A 204 -20.21 -9.52 -3.81
N PHE A 205 -21.12 -8.58 -4.12
CA PHE A 205 -22.51 -8.92 -4.42
C PHE A 205 -22.69 -9.76 -5.69
N ASN A 206 -21.88 -9.53 -6.73
CA ASN A 206 -21.90 -10.36 -7.94
C ASN A 206 -21.47 -11.81 -7.66
N LEU A 207 -20.62 -12.06 -6.66
CA LEU A 207 -20.30 -13.42 -6.22
C LEU A 207 -21.47 -14.11 -5.51
N TYR A 208 -22.43 -13.34 -4.98
CA TYR A 208 -23.68 -13.88 -4.41
C TYR A 208 -24.79 -14.04 -5.45
N LEU A 209 -24.63 -13.53 -6.67
CA LEU A 209 -25.57 -13.87 -7.72
C LEU A 209 -25.39 -15.36 -8.07
N PRO A 210 -26.44 -16.19 -7.92
CA PRO A 210 -26.40 -17.56 -8.39
C PRO A 210 -25.98 -17.57 -9.86
N HIS A 211 -25.04 -18.42 -10.25
CA HIS A 211 -24.56 -18.50 -11.63
C HIS A 211 -25.70 -18.70 -12.65
N GLY A 212 -26.82 -19.30 -12.22
CA GLY A 212 -28.03 -19.42 -13.03
C GLY A 212 -28.62 -18.07 -13.44
N ASP A 213 -28.61 -17.07 -12.56
CA ASP A 213 -29.17 -15.75 -12.84
C ASP A 213 -28.22 -14.93 -13.73
N SER A 214 -26.90 -14.96 -13.48
CA SER A 214 -25.93 -14.24 -14.30
C SER A 214 -25.82 -14.80 -15.73
N ALA A 215 -25.83 -16.13 -15.88
CA ALA A 215 -25.84 -16.78 -17.19
C ALA A 215 -27.15 -16.52 -17.95
N MET A 216 -28.28 -16.47 -17.24
CA MET A 216 -29.57 -16.08 -17.83
C MET A 216 -29.55 -14.62 -18.32
N TYR A 217 -28.93 -13.69 -17.59
CA TYR A 217 -28.84 -12.29 -18.01
C TYR A 217 -27.94 -12.09 -19.24
N GLU A 218 -26.83 -12.80 -19.32
CA GLU A 218 -25.95 -12.80 -20.48
C GLU A 218 -26.65 -13.41 -21.70
N GLU A 219 -27.37 -14.53 -21.52
CA GLU A 219 -28.19 -15.14 -22.57
C GLU A 219 -29.26 -14.16 -23.09
N HIS A 220 -29.92 -13.41 -22.21
CA HIS A 220 -30.91 -12.41 -22.61
C HIS A 220 -30.31 -11.28 -23.46
N LEU A 221 -29.14 -10.76 -23.06
CA LEU A 221 -28.43 -9.74 -23.83
C LEU A 221 -28.01 -10.27 -25.21
N TRP A 222 -27.50 -11.50 -25.25
CA TRP A 222 -27.10 -12.16 -26.49
C TRP A 222 -28.31 -12.44 -27.41
N ASN A 223 -29.40 -13.00 -26.87
CA ASN A 223 -30.62 -13.28 -27.63
C ASN A 223 -31.26 -11.99 -28.18
N LEU A 224 -31.22 -10.89 -27.43
CA LEU A 224 -31.70 -9.59 -27.88
C LEU A 224 -30.85 -9.04 -29.04
N LEU A 225 -29.52 -9.09 -28.93
CA LEU A 225 -28.60 -8.66 -30.00
C LEU A 225 -28.70 -9.50 -31.27
N HIS A 226 -29.05 -10.78 -31.15
CA HIS A 226 -29.19 -11.71 -32.28
C HIS A 226 -30.64 -11.83 -32.80
N GLY A 227 -31.53 -10.92 -32.40
CA GLY A 227 -32.90 -10.85 -32.92
C GLY A 227 -33.83 -11.98 -32.47
N LYS A 228 -33.44 -12.74 -31.43
CA LYS A 228 -34.23 -13.84 -30.86
C LYS A 228 -35.25 -13.38 -29.81
N GLY A 229 -35.18 -12.11 -29.39
CA GLY A 229 -36.07 -11.50 -28.40
C GLY A 229 -35.73 -11.90 -26.95
N PHE A 230 -36.60 -11.55 -26.00
CA PHE A 230 -36.47 -11.95 -24.59
C PHE A 230 -36.93 -13.41 -24.43
N ARG A 231 -35.98 -14.35 -24.55
CA ARG A 231 -36.19 -15.77 -24.27
C ARG A 231 -35.07 -16.26 -23.36
N SER A 232 -35.43 -16.94 -22.28
CA SER A 232 -34.51 -17.69 -21.40
C SER A 232 -34.61 -19.18 -21.73
N TYR A 233 -33.49 -19.91 -21.69
CA TYR A 233 -33.53 -21.37 -21.77
C TYR A 233 -34.21 -22.01 -20.55
N LEU A 234 -34.20 -21.32 -19.41
CA LEU A 234 -34.74 -21.79 -18.13
C LEU A 234 -36.22 -21.48 -17.92
N ASP A 235 -36.77 -20.47 -18.63
CA ASP A 235 -38.17 -20.08 -18.48
C ASP A 235 -38.76 -19.57 -19.80
N GLN A 236 -39.58 -20.41 -20.45
CA GLN A 236 -40.13 -20.15 -21.79
C GLN A 236 -41.30 -19.15 -21.79
N GLY A 237 -41.73 -18.69 -20.61
CA GLY A 237 -42.92 -17.86 -20.41
C GLY A 237 -42.66 -16.38 -20.06
N LEU A 238 -41.41 -15.90 -20.07
CA LEU A 238 -41.10 -14.53 -19.63
C LEU A 238 -41.62 -13.48 -20.63
N PHE A 239 -42.68 -12.76 -20.25
CA PHE A 239 -43.23 -11.63 -21.00
C PHE A 239 -42.54 -10.31 -20.62
N LEU A 240 -42.49 -9.40 -21.61
CA LEU A 240 -42.00 -8.03 -21.44
C LEU A 240 -42.92 -7.28 -20.45
N GLY A 241 -42.55 -7.24 -19.17
CA GLY A 241 -43.30 -6.57 -18.11
C GLY A 241 -43.45 -7.34 -16.79
N GLU A 242 -43.14 -8.65 -16.77
CA GLU A 242 -43.34 -9.48 -15.58
C GLU A 242 -42.11 -9.51 -14.65
N HIS A 243 -40.93 -9.18 -15.16
CA HIS A 243 -39.67 -9.18 -14.42
C HIS A 243 -38.92 -7.85 -14.58
N LEU A 244 -38.08 -7.52 -13.59
CA LEU A 244 -37.08 -6.43 -13.62
C LEU A 244 -36.06 -6.56 -14.78
N GLN A 245 -36.22 -7.58 -15.64
CA GLN A 245 -35.37 -7.92 -16.77
C GLN A 245 -35.32 -6.85 -17.87
N VAL A 246 -36.31 -5.98 -17.98
CA VAL A 246 -36.29 -4.81 -18.89
C VAL A 246 -35.10 -3.89 -18.59
N VAL A 247 -34.63 -3.85 -17.33
CA VAL A 247 -33.44 -3.06 -16.94
C VAL A 247 -32.17 -3.56 -17.64
N HIS A 248 -32.09 -4.83 -18.05
CA HIS A 248 -30.93 -5.35 -18.79
C HIS A 248 -30.83 -4.76 -20.21
N ILE A 249 -31.92 -4.26 -20.79
CA ILE A 249 -31.84 -3.51 -22.07
C ILE A 249 -30.91 -2.29 -21.91
N LEU A 250 -30.90 -1.68 -20.72
CA LEU A 250 -30.00 -0.56 -20.42
C LEU A 250 -28.52 -0.97 -20.33
N LEU A 251 -28.22 -2.27 -20.20
CA LEU A 251 -26.87 -2.83 -20.21
C LEU A 251 -26.38 -3.19 -21.62
N VAL A 252 -27.25 -3.17 -22.64
CA VAL A 252 -26.88 -3.47 -24.04
C VAL A 252 -25.74 -2.59 -24.55
N PRO A 253 -25.72 -1.26 -24.32
CA PRO A 253 -24.59 -0.43 -24.77
C PRO A 253 -23.26 -0.85 -24.14
N LEU A 254 -23.29 -1.30 -22.87
CA LEU A 254 -22.10 -1.77 -22.16
C LEU A 254 -21.64 -3.13 -22.68
N HIS A 255 -22.56 -4.05 -22.95
CA HIS A 255 -22.27 -5.38 -23.48
C HIS A 255 -21.73 -5.35 -24.92
N ILE A 256 -22.17 -4.38 -25.75
CA ILE A 256 -21.58 -4.17 -27.09
C ILE A 256 -20.12 -3.72 -26.98
N LEU A 257 -19.79 -2.88 -26.00
CA LEU A 257 -18.43 -2.35 -25.80
C LEU A 257 -17.50 -3.38 -25.13
N PHE A 258 -18.05 -4.19 -24.23
CA PHE A 258 -17.34 -5.21 -23.47
C PHE A 258 -18.12 -6.53 -23.54
N PRO A 259 -18.07 -7.24 -24.67
CA PRO A 259 -18.57 -8.61 -24.72
C PRO A 259 -17.70 -9.46 -23.79
N SER A 260 -18.35 -10.19 -22.88
CA SER A 260 -17.73 -11.15 -21.97
C SER A 260 -16.98 -12.25 -22.71
#